data_AF-A0A853IWX2-F1
#
_entry.id   AF-A0A853IWX2-F1
#
_cell.length_a   1.000
_cell.length_b   1.000
_cell.length_c   1.000
_cell.angle_alpha   90.00
_cell.angle_beta   90.00
_cell.angle_gamma   90.00
#
_symmetry.space_group_name_H-M   'P 1'
#
loop_
_entity.id
_entity.type
_entity.pdbx_description
1 polymer ?
#
loop_
_entity_poly.entity_id
_entity_poly.type
_entity_poly.pdbx_seq_one_letter_code
_entity_poly.pdbx_strand_id
1 'polypeptide(L)'
;MAVACAAAGAAPLAQAVGEAVVLRTPGGRLEVAELKQVETFEVSRDHDVLGVPVGSTFSRIRVPAHYRSHVDLAPEWRVSVRPDGSVRVIAPRLQPTLPVAIDTARIEKESRGLWSLFTGPEQLAALERSITASLARKAATAPVLARQREAARATVAEFVQKWLMTQTAWQPHGDKPVQVLFADEPIEALDAACDAQPGCAAAWVGAAGL
;
A
#
# COMPACT_ATOMS: atom_id res chain seq x y z
N MET A 1 12.15 -31.98 2.78
CA MET A 1 12.99 -30.77 2.62
C MET A 1 12.52 -30.09 1.33
N ALA A 2 11.60 -29.12 1.42
CA ALA A 2 11.03 -28.45 0.25
C ALA A 2 11.83 -27.16 -0.01
N VAL A 3 12.47 -27.09 -1.17
CA VAL A 3 13.20 -25.90 -1.63
C VAL A 3 12.17 -24.90 -2.14
N ALA A 4 12.01 -23.78 -1.44
CA ALA A 4 11.24 -22.64 -1.91
C ALA A 4 12.00 -21.96 -3.04
N CYS A 5 11.47 -22.03 -4.26
CA CYS A 5 11.98 -21.28 -5.40
C CYS A 5 11.53 -19.82 -5.23
N ALA A 6 12.43 -18.95 -4.80
CA ALA A 6 12.20 -17.51 -4.80
C ALA A 6 12.13 -17.04 -6.27
N ALA A 7 10.96 -16.59 -6.71
CA ALA A 7 10.82 -15.93 -8.00
C ALA A 7 11.58 -14.60 -7.96
N ALA A 8 12.83 -14.60 -8.42
CA ALA A 8 13.58 -13.40 -8.71
C ALA A 8 12.81 -12.62 -9.78
N GLY A 9 12.38 -11.41 -9.44
CA GLY A 9 11.70 -10.52 -10.38
C GLY A 9 12.61 -10.20 -11.55
N ALA A 10 12.28 -10.72 -12.73
CA ALA A 10 12.94 -10.31 -13.98
C ALA A 10 12.72 -8.80 -14.17
N ALA A 11 13.80 -8.06 -14.44
CA ALA A 11 13.70 -6.67 -14.83
C ALA A 11 12.83 -6.58 -16.11
N PRO A 12 11.79 -5.73 -16.14
CA PRO A 12 10.96 -5.60 -17.33
C PRO A 12 11.82 -5.11 -18.50
N LEU A 13 11.68 -5.79 -19.65
CA LEU A 13 12.28 -5.36 -20.91
C LEU A 13 11.75 -3.96 -21.26
N ALA A 14 12.63 -3.08 -21.73
CA ALA A 14 12.25 -1.73 -22.15
C ALA A 14 11.23 -1.82 -23.29
N GLN A 15 10.03 -1.29 -23.07
CA GLN A 15 8.96 -1.24 -24.07
C GLN A 15 9.27 -0.17 -25.11
N ALA A 16 8.96 -0.44 -26.38
CA ALA A 16 9.12 0.55 -27.44
C ALA A 16 8.09 1.68 -27.28
N VAL A 17 8.48 2.90 -27.67
CA VAL A 17 7.56 4.06 -27.65
C VAL A 17 6.38 3.78 -28.58
N GLY A 18 5.16 3.84 -28.03
CA GLY A 18 3.92 3.60 -28.77
C GLY A 18 3.42 2.14 -28.75
N GLU A 19 4.15 1.22 -28.12
CA GLU A 19 3.67 -0.15 -27.91
C GLU A 19 2.71 -0.20 -26.70
N ALA A 20 1.50 -0.70 -26.92
CA ALA A 20 0.51 -0.89 -25.87
C ALA A 20 0.51 -2.35 -25.42
N VAL A 21 0.76 -2.58 -24.14
CA VAL A 21 0.65 -3.91 -23.52
C VAL A 21 -0.56 -3.92 -22.59
N VAL A 22 -1.55 -4.76 -22.88
CA VAL A 22 -2.70 -4.98 -22.00
C VAL A 22 -2.39 -6.14 -21.06
N LEU A 23 -2.35 -5.87 -19.76
CA LEU A 23 -2.12 -6.87 -18.73
C LEU A 23 -3.44 -7.26 -18.08
N ARG A 24 -3.80 -8.55 -18.14
CA ARG A 24 -4.94 -9.09 -17.42
C ARG A 24 -4.63 -9.14 -15.91
N THR A 25 -5.62 -8.83 -15.09
CA THR A 25 -5.62 -9.13 -13.65
C THR A 25 -6.52 -10.35 -13.39
N PRO A 26 -5.99 -11.57 -13.21
CA PRO A 26 -6.80 -12.75 -12.94
C PRO A 26 -7.63 -12.59 -11.66
N GLY A 27 -8.92 -12.93 -11.73
CA GLY A 27 -9.86 -12.82 -10.61
C GLY A 27 -10.26 -11.40 -10.20
N GLY A 28 -9.55 -10.37 -10.65
CA GLY A 28 -9.84 -8.98 -10.35
C GLY A 28 -9.32 -8.54 -8.97
N ARG A 29 -9.35 -7.24 -8.77
CA ARG A 29 -8.90 -6.56 -7.55
C ARG A 29 -9.97 -5.59 -7.10
N LEU A 30 -10.26 -5.56 -5.80
CA LEU A 30 -11.06 -4.53 -5.19
C LEU A 30 -10.12 -3.47 -4.62
N GLU A 31 -10.14 -2.26 -5.18
CA GLU A 31 -9.45 -1.12 -4.57
C GLU A 31 -10.26 -0.65 -3.36
N VAL A 32 -9.60 -0.57 -2.20
CA VAL A 32 -10.31 -0.46 -0.91
C VAL A 32 -10.01 0.83 -0.16
N ALA A 33 -8.85 1.46 -0.40
CA ALA A 33 -8.48 2.73 0.21
C ALA A 33 -7.42 3.49 -0.61
N GLU A 34 -7.40 4.81 -0.44
CA GLU A 34 -6.39 5.71 -0.97
C GLU A 34 -5.87 6.64 0.14
N LEU A 35 -4.54 6.74 0.27
CA LEU A 35 -3.85 7.70 1.11
C LEU A 35 -3.05 8.67 0.24
N LYS A 36 -3.28 9.97 0.43
CA LYS A 36 -2.52 11.03 -0.24
C LYS A 36 -1.47 11.58 0.71
N GLN A 37 -0.20 11.61 0.29
CA GLN A 37 0.89 12.14 1.10
C GLN A 37 1.97 12.76 0.22
N VAL A 38 2.52 13.91 0.63
CA VAL A 38 3.69 14.51 -0.03
C VAL A 38 4.95 13.83 0.52
N GLU A 39 5.72 13.25 -0.38
CA GLU A 39 6.98 12.58 -0.08
C GLU A 39 8.16 13.48 -0.41
N THR A 40 9.15 13.52 0.48
CA THR A 40 10.36 14.33 0.28
C THR A 40 11.56 13.40 0.16
N PHE A 41 12.31 13.54 -0.93
CA PHE A 41 13.54 12.84 -1.19
C PHE A 41 14.68 13.84 -1.16
N GLU A 42 15.75 13.54 -0.41
CA GLU A 42 16.88 14.44 -0.22
C GLU A 42 18.19 13.68 -0.42
N VAL A 43 19.18 14.35 -1.01
CA VAL A 43 20.55 13.85 -1.14
C VAL A 43 21.52 15.01 -0.97
N SER A 44 22.62 14.76 -0.28
CA SER A 44 23.76 15.67 -0.18
C SER A 44 25.00 14.99 -0.75
N ARG A 45 25.79 15.75 -1.52
CA ARG A 45 27.11 15.33 -2.01
C ARG A 45 28.14 16.36 -1.57
N ASP A 46 29.14 15.91 -0.84
CA ASP A 46 30.31 16.71 -0.50
C ASP A 46 31.33 16.66 -1.63
N HIS A 47 32.02 17.78 -1.85
CA HIS A 47 33.02 17.93 -2.89
C HIS A 47 34.38 18.24 -2.27
N ASP A 48 35.42 17.56 -2.73
CA ASP A 48 36.81 17.83 -2.36
C ASP A 48 37.66 18.06 -3.60
N VAL A 49 38.70 18.90 -3.46
CA VAL A 49 39.74 19.10 -4.46
C VAL A 49 41.07 18.88 -3.76
N LEU A 50 41.81 17.85 -4.17
CA LEU A 50 43.09 17.44 -3.56
C LEU A 50 42.97 17.21 -2.03
N GLY A 51 41.84 16.66 -1.57
CA GLY A 51 41.58 16.42 -0.15
C GLY A 51 41.15 17.66 0.65
N VAL A 52 40.98 18.81 0.01
CA VAL A 52 40.44 20.03 0.64
C VAL A 52 38.93 20.11 0.39
N PRO A 53 38.08 20.19 1.43
CA PRO A 53 36.63 20.35 1.26
C PRO A 53 36.29 21.68 0.58
N VAL A 54 35.61 21.63 -0.54
CA VAL A 54 35.22 22.81 -1.33
C VAL A 54 33.71 23.10 -1.26
N GLY A 55 33.00 22.40 -0.37
CA GLY A 55 31.58 22.59 -0.09
C GLY A 55 30.72 21.44 -0.61
N SER A 56 29.41 21.57 -0.44
CA SER A 56 28.46 20.49 -0.72
C SER A 56 27.38 20.94 -1.70
N THR A 57 26.72 19.99 -2.33
CA THR A 57 25.47 20.19 -3.08
C THR A 57 24.37 19.44 -2.40
N PHE A 58 23.28 20.14 -2.15
CA PHE A 58 22.06 19.58 -1.58
C PHE A 58 20.97 19.57 -2.64
N SER A 59 20.34 18.42 -2.85
CA SER A 59 19.23 18.28 -3.80
C SER A 59 18.03 17.67 -3.10
N ARG A 60 16.84 18.21 -3.37
CA ARG A 60 15.57 17.80 -2.79
C ARG A 60 14.49 17.71 -3.87
N ILE A 61 13.66 16.68 -3.79
CA ILE A 61 12.46 16.54 -4.61
C ILE A 61 11.27 16.26 -3.70
N ARG A 62 10.19 17.04 -3.83
CA ARG A 62 8.90 16.76 -3.20
C ARG A 62 7.91 16.26 -4.23
N VAL A 63 7.24 15.15 -3.93
CA VAL A 63 6.30 14.49 -4.84
C VAL A 63 5.01 14.15 -4.10
N PRO A 64 3.85 14.67 -4.51
CA PRO A 64 2.56 14.16 -4.03
C PRO A 64 2.32 12.74 -4.54
N ALA A 65 2.23 11.80 -3.61
CA ALA A 65 2.03 10.38 -3.87
C ALA A 65 0.63 9.93 -3.42
N HIS A 66 0.01 9.10 -4.26
CA HIS A 66 -1.28 8.47 -4.01
C HIS A 66 -1.06 6.98 -3.76
N TYR A 67 -1.04 6.61 -2.48
CA TYR A 67 -0.92 5.24 -2.02
C TYR A 67 -2.28 4.56 -2.03
N ARG A 68 -2.55 3.78 -3.06
CA ARG A 68 -3.75 2.96 -3.15
C ARG A 68 -3.49 1.57 -2.61
N SER A 69 -4.49 0.97 -2.00
CA SER A 69 -4.46 -0.43 -1.57
C SER A 69 -5.63 -1.21 -2.15
N HIS A 70 -5.39 -2.50 -2.34
CA HIS A 70 -6.37 -3.44 -2.86
C HIS A 70 -6.36 -4.75 -2.07
N VAL A 71 -7.46 -5.48 -2.21
CA VAL A 71 -7.54 -6.90 -1.87
C VAL A 71 -7.83 -7.69 -3.14
N ASP A 72 -7.27 -8.89 -3.24
CA ASP A 72 -7.52 -9.79 -4.36
C ASP A 72 -8.88 -10.46 -4.20
N LEU A 73 -9.66 -10.52 -5.29
CA LEU A 73 -10.96 -11.21 -5.29
C LEU A 73 -10.84 -12.70 -5.63
N ALA A 74 -9.70 -13.12 -6.21
CA ALA A 74 -9.47 -14.49 -6.65
C ALA A 74 -9.30 -15.53 -5.52
N PRO A 75 -8.56 -15.24 -4.43
CA PRO A 75 -8.42 -16.18 -3.32
C PRO A 75 -9.76 -16.48 -2.64
N GLU A 76 -9.83 -17.56 -1.86
CA GLU A 76 -11.03 -17.90 -1.11
C GLU A 76 -11.29 -16.90 0.03
N TRP A 77 -12.53 -16.43 0.14
CA TRP A 77 -13.01 -15.58 1.22
C TRP A 77 -13.78 -16.43 2.21
N ARG A 78 -13.35 -16.46 3.48
CA ARG A 78 -14.04 -17.26 4.51
C ARG A 78 -15.13 -16.41 5.14
N VAL A 79 -16.38 -16.85 4.98
CA VAL A 79 -17.56 -16.20 5.56
C VAL A 79 -18.19 -17.16 6.57
N SER A 80 -18.43 -16.69 7.79
CA SER A 80 -19.10 -17.47 8.84
C SER A 80 -20.12 -16.63 9.60
N VAL A 81 -21.22 -17.27 10.01
CA VAL A 81 -22.21 -16.64 10.89
C VAL A 81 -21.81 -16.93 12.34
N ARG A 82 -21.77 -15.88 13.15
CA ARG A 82 -21.48 -15.97 14.58
C ARG A 82 -22.74 -16.37 15.37
N PRO A 83 -22.60 -16.87 16.61
CA PRO A 83 -23.75 -17.24 17.45
C PRO A 83 -24.72 -16.09 17.74
N ASP A 84 -24.25 -14.84 17.72
CA ASP A 84 -25.06 -13.61 17.87
C ASP A 84 -25.80 -13.20 16.58
N GLY A 85 -25.58 -13.95 15.49
CA GLY A 85 -26.15 -13.71 14.16
C GLY A 85 -25.39 -12.69 13.32
N SER A 86 -24.26 -12.14 13.80
CA SER A 86 -23.37 -11.29 12.98
C SER A 86 -22.61 -12.12 11.94
N VAL A 87 -22.22 -11.50 10.82
CA VAL A 87 -21.46 -12.18 9.76
C VAL A 87 -20.00 -11.80 9.88
N ARG A 88 -19.11 -12.79 10.04
CA ARG A 88 -17.67 -12.59 10.01
C ARG A 88 -17.12 -12.94 8.63
N VAL A 89 -16.26 -12.07 8.12
CA VAL A 89 -15.58 -12.24 6.83
C VAL A 89 -14.08 -12.14 7.05
N ILE A 90 -13.35 -13.15 6.60
CA ILE A 90 -11.89 -13.12 6.54
C ILE A 90 -11.51 -12.87 5.08
N ALA A 91 -11.17 -11.62 4.79
CA ALA A 91 -10.69 -11.18 3.49
C ALA A 91 -9.18 -11.51 3.33
N PRO A 92 -8.68 -11.61 2.09
CA PRO A 92 -7.24 -11.68 1.83
C PRO A 92 -6.49 -10.48 2.40
N ARG A 93 -5.18 -10.63 2.59
CA ARG A 93 -4.33 -9.55 3.13
C ARG A 93 -4.43 -8.27 2.29
N LEU A 94 -4.33 -7.12 2.95
CA LEU A 94 -4.29 -5.82 2.30
C LEU A 94 -2.95 -5.65 1.56
N GLN A 95 -2.98 -5.26 0.28
CA GLN A 95 -1.79 -5.08 -0.54
C GLN A 95 -1.73 -3.68 -1.15
N PRO A 96 -0.53 -3.07 -1.26
CA PRO A 96 -0.39 -1.82 -1.99
C PRO A 96 -0.57 -2.05 -3.49
N THR A 97 -1.24 -1.11 -4.16
CA THR A 97 -1.29 -1.04 -5.62
C THR A 97 0.00 -0.40 -6.14
N LEU A 98 0.69 -1.10 -7.03
CA LEU A 98 1.95 -0.66 -7.63
C LEU A 98 1.80 -0.51 -9.16
N PRO A 99 2.49 0.48 -9.78
CA PRO A 99 3.30 1.52 -9.13
C PRO A 99 2.44 2.56 -8.37
N VAL A 100 3.05 3.26 -7.42
CA VAL A 100 2.40 4.35 -6.69
C VAL A 100 2.16 5.52 -7.66
N ALA A 101 0.93 6.01 -7.74
CA ALA A 101 0.61 7.15 -8.61
C ALA A 101 1.19 8.45 -8.02
N ILE A 102 1.80 9.26 -8.89
CA ILE A 102 2.41 10.54 -8.53
C ILE A 102 1.79 11.67 -9.34
N ASP A 103 1.55 12.82 -8.70
CA ASP A 103 1.12 14.03 -9.40
C ASP A 103 2.35 14.80 -9.89
N THR A 104 2.70 14.59 -11.16
CA THR A 104 3.85 15.24 -11.79
C THR A 104 3.70 16.75 -11.93
N ALA A 105 2.48 17.28 -11.96
CA ALA A 105 2.22 18.72 -12.07
C ALA A 105 2.56 19.47 -10.78
N ARG A 106 2.65 18.76 -9.65
CA ARG A 106 2.94 19.31 -8.32
C ARG A 106 4.31 18.89 -7.79
N ILE A 107 5.19 18.36 -8.65
CA ILE A 107 6.55 18.03 -8.24
C ILE A 107 7.37 19.30 -8.04
N GLU A 108 7.98 19.43 -6.87
CA GLU A 108 8.92 20.50 -6.58
C GLU A 108 10.35 19.92 -6.59
N LYS A 109 11.25 20.58 -7.32
CA LYS A 109 12.67 20.21 -7.38
C LYS A 109 13.51 21.40 -6.90
N GLU A 110 14.37 21.16 -5.94
CA GLU A 110 15.28 22.15 -5.37
C GLU A 110 16.70 21.62 -5.42
N SER A 111 17.66 22.45 -5.83
CA SER A 111 19.10 22.20 -5.63
C SER A 111 19.75 23.45 -5.06
N ARG A 112 20.64 23.29 -4.07
CA ARG A 112 21.30 24.38 -3.35
C ARG A 112 22.77 24.04 -3.09
N GLY A 113 23.58 25.08 -2.88
CA GLY A 113 25.01 24.97 -2.59
C GLY A 113 25.89 25.50 -3.72
N LEU A 114 27.16 25.76 -3.42
CA LEU A 114 28.12 26.37 -4.35
C LEU A 114 28.33 25.52 -5.61
N TRP A 115 28.19 24.20 -5.49
CA TRP A 115 28.39 23.21 -6.56
C TRP A 115 27.09 22.78 -7.26
N SER A 116 25.95 23.38 -6.91
CA SER A 116 24.63 23.03 -7.46
C SER A 116 24.50 23.27 -8.96
N LEU A 117 25.15 24.30 -9.51
CA LEU A 117 25.15 24.56 -10.94
C LEU A 117 25.90 23.48 -11.75
N PHE A 118 26.87 22.80 -11.12
CA PHE A 118 27.71 21.80 -11.78
C PHE A 118 27.18 20.38 -11.57
N THR A 119 26.75 20.05 -10.34
CA THR A 119 26.40 18.67 -9.95
C THR A 119 24.93 18.50 -9.56
N GLY A 120 24.17 19.59 -9.45
CA GLY A 120 22.74 19.57 -9.14
C GLY A 120 21.89 18.83 -10.17
N PRO A 121 22.06 19.07 -11.49
CA PRO A 121 21.26 18.38 -12.52
C PRO A 121 21.45 16.85 -12.50
N GLU A 122 22.69 16.38 -12.35
CA GLU A 122 23.01 14.95 -12.25
C GLU A 122 22.37 14.33 -11.00
N GLN A 123 22.49 15.00 -9.85
CA GLN A 123 21.93 14.53 -8.58
C GLN A 123 20.41 14.50 -8.59
N LEU A 124 19.76 15.53 -9.14
CA LEU A 124 18.31 15.54 -9.31
C LEU A 124 17.86 14.39 -10.23
N ALA A 125 18.53 14.17 -11.36
CA ALA A 125 18.20 13.07 -12.26
C ALA A 125 18.39 11.68 -11.61
N ALA A 126 19.45 11.51 -10.81
CA ALA A 126 19.65 10.29 -10.05
C ALA A 126 18.57 10.09 -8.98
N LEU A 127 18.20 11.17 -8.28
CA LEU A 127 17.15 11.15 -7.27
C LEU A 127 15.80 10.78 -7.90
N GLU A 128 15.44 11.37 -9.05
CA GLU A 128 14.22 11.08 -9.80
C GLU A 128 14.08 9.59 -10.14
N ARG A 129 15.16 8.96 -10.63
CA ARG A 129 15.16 7.52 -10.95
C ARG A 129 14.92 6.65 -9.71
N SER A 130 15.27 7.13 -8.52
CA SER A 130 15.09 6.38 -7.27
C SER A 130 13.68 6.49 -6.68
N ILE A 131 12.87 7.47 -7.11
CA ILE A 131 11.56 7.80 -6.50
C ILE A 131 10.62 6.61 -6.56
N THR A 132 10.41 6.03 -7.74
CA THR A 132 9.46 4.93 -7.95
C THR A 132 9.76 3.73 -7.03
N ALA A 133 11.03 3.31 -6.97
CA ALA A 133 11.44 2.20 -6.12
C ALA A 133 11.31 2.53 -4.62
N SER A 134 11.62 3.77 -4.23
CA SER A 134 11.47 4.22 -2.84
C SER A 134 10.01 4.30 -2.40
N LEU A 135 9.13 4.81 -3.27
CA LEU A 135 7.69 4.83 -3.04
C LEU A 135 7.11 3.43 -2.94
N ALA A 136 7.52 2.50 -3.82
CA ALA A 136 7.09 1.11 -3.77
C ALA A 136 7.49 0.42 -2.45
N ARG A 137 8.75 0.60 -2.01
CA ARG A 137 9.21 0.11 -0.70
C ARG A 137 8.39 0.69 0.44
N LYS A 138 8.15 2.01 0.42
CA LYS A 138 7.36 2.69 1.46
C LYS A 138 5.90 2.20 1.48
N ALA A 139 5.28 2.02 0.32
CA ALA A 139 3.90 1.54 0.21
C ALA A 139 3.68 0.17 0.85
N ALA A 140 4.70 -0.69 0.84
CA ALA A 140 4.67 -2.02 1.45
C ALA A 140 4.97 -2.04 2.96
N THR A 141 5.26 -0.88 3.57
CA THR A 141 5.56 -0.82 5.01
C THR A 141 4.28 -0.93 5.85
N ALA A 142 4.38 -1.62 6.99
CA ALA A 142 3.26 -1.77 7.93
C ALA A 142 2.62 -0.42 8.33
N PRO A 143 3.37 0.66 8.65
CA PRO A 143 2.77 1.94 9.02
C PRO A 143 1.93 2.60 7.91
N VAL A 144 2.23 2.35 6.63
CA VAL A 144 1.42 2.88 5.53
C VAL A 144 0.14 2.07 5.38
N LEU A 145 0.22 0.75 5.47
CA LEU A 145 -0.93 -0.15 5.38
C LEU A 145 -1.87 0.00 6.59
N ALA A 146 -1.33 0.13 7.80
CA ALA A 146 -2.10 0.33 9.03
C ALA A 146 -3.01 1.57 8.95
N ARG A 147 -2.49 2.69 8.41
CA ARG A 147 -3.27 3.92 8.19
C ARG A 147 -4.46 3.74 7.23
N GLN A 148 -4.39 2.77 6.32
CA GLN A 148 -5.45 2.50 5.35
C GLN A 148 -6.39 1.39 5.81
N ARG A 149 -6.04 0.63 6.86
CA ARG A 149 -6.68 -0.63 7.21
C ARG A 149 -8.13 -0.46 7.63
N GLU A 150 -8.44 0.58 8.40
CA GLU A 150 -9.82 0.84 8.84
C GLU A 150 -10.72 1.26 7.67
N ALA A 151 -10.24 2.19 6.83
CA ALA A 151 -10.96 2.58 5.63
C ALA A 151 -11.17 1.39 4.68
N ALA A 152 -10.15 0.55 4.52
CA ALA A 152 -10.24 -0.67 3.73
C ALA A 152 -11.28 -1.65 4.30
N ARG A 153 -11.33 -1.81 5.64
CA ARG A 153 -12.30 -2.67 6.31
C ARG A 153 -13.73 -2.22 6.05
N ALA A 154 -13.99 -0.91 6.11
CA ALA A 154 -15.29 -0.34 5.79
C ALA A 154 -15.70 -0.61 4.34
N THR A 155 -14.81 -0.35 3.38
CA THR A 155 -15.08 -0.61 1.95
C THR A 155 -15.36 -2.09 1.68
N VAL A 156 -14.60 -2.99 2.30
CA VAL A 156 -14.83 -4.43 2.17
C VAL A 156 -16.16 -4.84 2.82
N ALA A 157 -16.51 -4.27 3.98
CA ALA A 157 -17.78 -4.55 4.64
C ALA A 157 -18.96 -4.12 3.76
N GLU A 158 -18.89 -2.93 3.14
CA GLU A 158 -19.91 -2.47 2.19
C GLU A 158 -20.01 -3.38 0.96
N PHE A 159 -18.87 -3.79 0.40
CA PHE A 159 -18.83 -4.72 -0.73
C PHE A 159 -19.49 -6.05 -0.37
N VAL A 160 -19.13 -6.62 0.77
CA VAL A 160 -19.67 -7.91 1.22
C VAL A 160 -21.13 -7.81 1.60
N GLN A 161 -21.56 -6.72 2.24
CA GLN A 161 -22.98 -6.48 2.53
C GLN A 161 -23.77 -6.46 1.22
N LYS A 162 -23.38 -5.64 0.25
CA LYS A 162 -24.05 -5.57 -1.06
C LYS A 162 -24.00 -6.89 -1.82
N TRP A 163 -22.90 -7.64 -1.75
CA TRP A 163 -22.75 -8.93 -2.42
C TRP A 163 -23.57 -10.04 -1.77
N LEU A 164 -23.50 -10.20 -0.44
CA LEU A 164 -24.27 -11.22 0.30
C LEU A 164 -25.78 -10.98 0.18
N MET A 165 -26.23 -9.72 0.10
CA MET A 165 -27.64 -9.38 -0.07
C MET A 165 -28.24 -9.89 -1.38
N THR A 166 -27.40 -10.12 -2.39
CA THR A 166 -27.86 -10.65 -3.67
C THR A 166 -28.00 -12.17 -3.68
N GLN A 167 -27.49 -12.87 -2.65
CA GLN A 167 -27.51 -14.33 -2.57
C GLN A 167 -28.70 -14.83 -1.75
N THR A 168 -29.56 -15.67 -2.34
CA THR A 168 -30.79 -16.18 -1.70
C THR A 168 -30.53 -16.93 -0.40
N ALA A 169 -29.38 -17.60 -0.28
CA ALA A 169 -28.98 -18.33 0.91
C ALA A 169 -28.61 -17.45 2.11
N TRP A 170 -28.32 -16.16 1.89
CA TRP A 170 -27.79 -15.24 2.90
C TRP A 170 -28.75 -14.09 3.24
N GLN A 171 -29.89 -13.98 2.55
CA GLN A 171 -30.92 -12.96 2.82
C GLN A 171 -31.40 -12.91 4.30
N PRO A 172 -31.55 -14.02 5.04
CA PRO A 172 -31.95 -13.96 6.45
C PRO A 172 -30.96 -13.21 7.36
N HIS A 173 -29.71 -13.07 6.92
CA HIS A 173 -28.65 -12.36 7.64
C HIS A 173 -28.39 -10.97 7.06
N GLY A 174 -29.32 -10.46 6.24
CA GLY A 174 -29.05 -9.32 5.39
C GLY A 174 -28.79 -8.00 6.11
N ASP A 175 -29.54 -7.81 7.19
CA ASP A 175 -29.47 -6.61 8.03
C ASP A 175 -28.50 -6.79 9.21
N LYS A 176 -27.72 -7.87 9.22
CA LYS A 176 -26.79 -8.19 10.30
C LYS A 176 -25.46 -7.45 10.11
N PRO A 177 -24.81 -7.03 11.21
CA PRO A 177 -23.52 -6.38 11.12
C PRO A 177 -22.48 -7.33 10.52
N VAL A 178 -21.67 -6.80 9.59
CA VAL A 178 -20.57 -7.53 8.94
C VAL A 178 -19.25 -7.14 9.60
N GLN A 179 -18.60 -8.10 10.26
CA GLN A 179 -17.26 -7.94 10.81
C GLN A 179 -16.22 -8.43 9.80
N VAL A 180 -15.40 -7.52 9.29
CA VAL A 180 -14.32 -7.85 8.35
C VAL A 180 -12.98 -7.88 9.09
N LEU A 181 -12.21 -8.94 8.84
CA LEU A 181 -10.81 -9.07 9.23
C LEU A 181 -10.01 -9.47 8.00
N PHE A 182 -8.74 -9.11 7.96
CA PHE A 182 -7.86 -9.58 6.89
C PHE A 182 -6.98 -10.74 7.38
N ALA A 183 -6.56 -11.59 6.46
CA ALA A 183 -5.86 -12.85 6.77
C ALA A 183 -4.49 -12.68 7.47
N ASP A 184 -3.89 -11.48 7.41
CA ASP A 184 -2.62 -11.12 8.06
C ASP A 184 -2.78 -10.60 9.49
N GLU A 185 -4.00 -10.38 9.98
CA GLU A 185 -4.26 -10.05 11.39
C GLU A 185 -4.12 -11.29 12.28
N PRO A 186 -3.73 -11.13 13.57
CA PRO A 186 -3.72 -12.22 14.52
C PRO A 186 -5.16 -12.55 14.94
N ILE A 187 -5.89 -13.27 14.08
CA ILE A 187 -7.32 -13.58 14.24
C ILE A 187 -7.60 -14.29 15.57
N GLU A 188 -6.73 -15.22 15.98
CA GLU A 188 -6.85 -15.96 17.24
C GLU A 188 -6.63 -15.05 18.47
N ALA A 189 -5.66 -14.14 18.42
CA ALA A 189 -5.41 -13.19 19.50
C ALA A 189 -6.53 -12.14 19.58
N LEU A 190 -7.08 -11.73 18.43
CA LEU A 190 -8.25 -10.86 18.36
C LEU A 190 -9.50 -11.56 18.90
N ASP A 191 -9.72 -12.83 18.58
CA ASP A 191 -10.83 -13.61 19.12
C ASP A 191 -10.70 -13.76 20.64
N ALA A 192 -9.49 -14.03 21.16
CA ALA A 192 -9.22 -14.16 22.59
C ALA A 192 -9.27 -12.83 23.36
N ALA A 193 -8.88 -11.71 22.73
CA ALA A 193 -8.87 -10.38 23.37
C ALA A 193 -10.25 -9.70 23.33
N CYS A 194 -11.09 -10.06 22.35
CA CYS A 194 -12.34 -9.36 22.10
C CYS A 194 -13.60 -10.16 22.39
N ASP A 195 -13.52 -11.43 22.80
CA ASP A 195 -14.69 -12.31 23.05
C ASP A 195 -15.78 -12.17 21.96
N ALA A 196 -15.34 -12.02 20.70
CA ALA A 196 -16.19 -11.79 19.54
C ALA A 196 -17.07 -10.50 19.54
N GLN A 197 -16.78 -9.48 20.37
CA GLN A 197 -17.50 -8.20 20.34
C GLN A 197 -17.29 -7.45 19.00
N PRO A 198 -18.38 -6.97 18.35
CA PRO A 198 -18.28 -6.13 17.15
C PRO A 198 -17.59 -4.79 17.49
N GLY A 199 -16.66 -4.36 16.63
CA GLY A 199 -15.87 -3.13 16.82
C GLY A 199 -14.64 -3.26 17.73
N CYS A 200 -14.52 -4.32 18.53
CA CYS A 200 -13.36 -4.50 19.42
C CYS A 200 -12.04 -4.72 18.64
N ALA A 201 -12.06 -5.43 17.51
CA ALA A 201 -10.85 -5.62 16.71
C ALA A 201 -10.26 -4.29 16.19
N ALA A 202 -11.10 -3.33 15.80
CA ALA A 202 -10.66 -1.99 15.42
C ALA A 202 -10.06 -1.23 16.61
N ALA A 203 -10.69 -1.33 17.80
CA ALA A 203 -10.22 -0.70 19.02
C ALA A 203 -8.90 -1.32 19.55
N TRP A 204 -8.75 -2.65 19.46
CA TRP A 204 -7.56 -3.36 19.91
C TRP A 204 -6.38 -3.16 18.97
N VAL A 205 -6.57 -3.20 17.65
CA VAL A 205 -5.50 -2.92 16.68
C VAL A 205 -5.00 -1.47 16.84
N GLY A 206 -5.92 -0.51 17.02
CA GLY A 206 -5.56 0.88 17.32
C GLY A 206 -4.79 1.05 18.65
N ALA A 207 -5.14 0.28 19.69
CA ALA A 207 -4.45 0.31 20.98
C ALA A 207 -3.12 -0.47 20.99
N ALA A 208 -2.99 -1.51 20.18
CA ALA A 208 -1.79 -2.34 20.06
C ALA A 208 -0.70 -1.73 19.16
N GLY A 209 -1.03 -0.65 18.42
CA GLY A 209 -0.07 0.04 17.56
C GLY A 209 0.41 -0.78 16.36
N LEU A 210 -0.42 -1.74 15.92
CA LEU A 210 -0.15 -2.65 14.79
C LEU A 210 -0.80 -2.14 13.49
#